data_AF-A0A7J4NJQ1-F1
#
_entry.id   AF-A0A7J4NJQ1-F1
#
_cell.length_a   1.000
_cell.length_b   1.000
_cell.length_c   1.000
_cell.angle_alpha   90.00
_cell.angle_beta   90.00
_cell.angle_gamma   90.00
#
_symmetry.space_group_name_H-M   'P 1'
#
loop_
_entity.id
_entity.type
_entity.pdbx_description
1 polymer ?
#
loop_
_entity_poly.entity_id
_entity_poly.type
_entity_poly.pdbx_seq_one_letter_code
_entity_poly.pdbx_strand_id
1 'polypeptide(L)'
;MSDIDSLSLRDDIIAEMIGHDGSLPLHKSRYADHIQELVEMEEAEHHALSHPFDRSIALVLQMFQDASLDPWNIDLKRFIELFNQRLADAEDIDLPTCGRLLRMAWQILHGQAANLLERAENADQEIDDEWNYVPSWQTEFCDDDFTFTNTVLAGEAADTLPALFDGRIKRDGGRPVTLAELLSCLSEAHEDAEERILREASRAKHALDVQSAIANVKGRVHQENLEEEIRQTWNAIRELSPSGGPVTVVAVAKQLESQGIDAGWNPEDAEAEGGIVGFVSALFLTHRGYTDIWQVEYPNGDIFLQDKWPKMASFDAITAEITPEVSA
;
A
#
# COMPACT_ATOMS: atom_id res chain seq x y z
N MET A 1 41.78 4.75 27.02
CA MET A 1 41.06 6.01 26.72
C MET A 1 40.33 5.90 25.39
N SER A 2 39.88 4.71 24.98
CA SER A 2 39.21 4.45 23.68
C SER A 2 37.71 4.17 23.84
N ASP A 3 37.33 3.47 24.91
CA ASP A 3 35.97 2.90 25.00
C ASP A 3 34.94 3.95 25.46
N ILE A 4 35.35 4.87 26.34
CA ILE A 4 34.51 5.99 26.82
C ILE A 4 34.14 6.94 25.68
N ASP A 5 35.03 7.12 24.70
CA ASP A 5 34.79 7.99 23.54
C ASP A 5 33.76 7.35 22.60
N SER A 6 33.81 6.02 22.43
CA SER A 6 32.88 5.27 21.58
C SER A 6 31.45 5.20 22.13
N LEU A 7 31.29 5.11 23.45
CA LEU A 7 29.99 5.19 24.13
C LEU A 7 29.41 6.60 24.03
N SER A 8 30.21 7.64 24.30
CA SER A 8 29.77 9.04 24.15
C SER A 8 29.34 9.36 22.72
N LEU A 9 30.10 8.91 21.71
CA LEU A 9 29.76 9.09 20.31
C LEU A 9 28.45 8.39 19.92
N ARG A 10 28.15 7.23 20.50
CA ARG A 10 26.89 6.51 20.27
C ARG A 10 25.72 7.26 20.89
N ASP A 11 25.87 7.71 22.13
CA ASP A 11 24.85 8.48 22.82
C ASP A 11 24.53 9.78 22.06
N ASP A 12 25.55 10.44 21.51
CA ASP A 12 25.39 11.64 20.67
C ASP A 12 24.66 11.34 19.34
N ILE A 13 24.97 10.22 18.68
CA ILE A 13 24.30 9.80 17.44
C ILE A 13 22.85 9.42 17.69
N ILE A 14 22.57 8.71 18.79
CA ILE A 14 21.22 8.34 19.20
C ILE A 14 20.44 9.60 19.58
N ALA A 15 21.07 10.53 20.31
CA ALA A 15 20.48 11.84 20.63
C ALA A 15 20.18 12.66 19.37
N GLU A 16 21.05 12.62 18.36
CA GLU A 16 20.79 13.26 17.06
C GLU A 16 19.64 12.57 16.31
N MET A 17 19.49 11.25 16.43
CA MET A 17 18.38 10.47 15.89
C MET A 17 17.05 10.77 16.58
N ILE A 18 17.08 10.99 17.91
CA ILE A 18 15.95 11.44 18.74
C ILE A 18 15.59 12.90 18.43
N GLY A 19 16.51 13.64 17.81
CA GLY A 19 16.39 15.04 17.43
C GLY A 19 16.34 15.96 18.63
N HIS A 20 17.04 17.09 18.55
CA HIS A 20 16.88 18.17 19.54
C HIS A 20 15.50 18.87 19.44
N ASP A 21 14.68 18.52 18.46
CA ASP A 21 13.41 19.16 18.18
C ASP A 21 12.28 18.12 18.21
N GLY A 22 11.28 18.34 19.06
CA GLY A 22 10.14 17.42 19.32
C GLY A 22 9.16 17.25 18.15
N SER A 23 9.64 17.42 16.92
CA SER A 23 8.90 17.30 15.66
C SER A 23 9.05 15.91 15.01
N LEU A 24 9.82 14.99 15.59
CA LEU A 24 9.96 13.64 15.01
C LEU A 24 8.64 12.86 15.14
N PRO A 25 8.27 12.07 14.10
CA PRO A 25 7.14 11.17 14.19
C PRO A 25 7.27 10.26 15.41
N LEU A 26 6.18 10.07 16.16
CA LEU A 26 6.14 9.29 17.41
C LEU A 26 6.78 7.89 17.27
N HIS A 27 6.76 7.33 16.05
CA HIS A 27 7.37 6.05 15.71
C HIS A 27 8.91 6.08 15.78
N LYS A 28 9.56 7.14 15.28
CA LYS A 28 11.02 7.29 15.30
C LYS A 28 11.57 7.47 16.71
N SER A 29 10.82 8.14 17.59
CA SER A 29 11.16 8.26 19.01
C SER A 29 11.14 6.91 19.71
N ARG A 30 10.09 6.09 19.53
CA ARG A 30 10.03 4.73 20.12
C ARG A 30 11.14 3.83 19.62
N TYR A 31 11.49 3.94 18.35
CA TYR A 31 12.57 3.18 17.76
C TYR A 31 13.94 3.58 18.32
N ALA A 32 14.17 4.87 18.52
CA ALA A 32 15.41 5.35 19.14
C ALA A 32 15.51 4.92 20.61
N ASP A 33 14.41 4.97 21.36
CA ASP A 33 14.33 4.46 22.74
C ASP A 33 14.65 2.95 22.77
N HIS A 34 14.16 2.18 21.80
CA HIS A 34 14.43 0.74 21.65
C HIS A 34 15.91 0.46 21.33
N ILE A 35 16.53 1.27 20.47
CA ILE A 35 17.98 1.16 20.21
C ILE A 35 18.79 1.48 21.47
N GLN A 36 18.39 2.51 22.23
CA GLN A 36 19.05 2.85 23.48
C GLN A 36 18.95 1.70 24.49
N GLU A 37 17.79 1.07 24.62
CA GLU A 37 17.62 -0.15 25.45
C GLU A 37 18.57 -1.27 24.99
N LEU A 38 18.66 -1.53 23.68
CA LEU A 38 19.56 -2.54 23.12
C LEU A 38 21.05 -2.23 23.38
N VAL A 39 21.43 -0.96 23.41
CA VAL A 39 22.80 -0.52 23.72
C VAL A 39 23.09 -0.64 25.22
N GLU A 40 22.14 -0.26 26.08
CA GLU A 40 22.25 -0.33 27.54
C GLU A 40 22.28 -1.78 28.06
N MET A 41 21.71 -2.73 27.32
CA MET A 41 21.76 -4.16 27.64
C MET A 41 23.15 -4.81 27.48
N GLU A 42 24.20 -4.03 27.17
CA GLU A 42 25.63 -4.35 27.03
C GLU A 42 26.07 -5.83 26.90
N GLU A 43 26.80 -6.11 25.81
CA GLU A 43 27.80 -7.19 25.64
C GLU A 43 27.34 -8.67 25.57
N ALA A 44 26.04 -8.97 25.57
CA ALA A 44 25.61 -10.34 25.28
C ALA A 44 25.67 -10.59 23.77
N GLU A 45 26.70 -11.34 23.33
CA GLU A 45 26.86 -11.97 22.01
C GLU A 45 25.56 -12.04 21.21
N HIS A 46 25.53 -11.58 19.96
CA HIS A 46 24.34 -11.43 19.09
C HIS A 46 23.39 -12.66 19.02
N HIS A 47 23.85 -13.84 19.46
CA HIS A 47 23.05 -15.04 19.68
C HIS A 47 22.05 -14.93 20.84
N ALA A 48 22.20 -13.97 21.76
CA ALA A 48 21.35 -13.81 22.94
C ALA A 48 20.09 -12.97 22.69
N LEU A 49 20.04 -12.23 21.58
CA LEU A 49 18.86 -11.44 21.21
C LEU A 49 17.79 -12.36 20.60
N SER A 50 16.58 -12.31 21.15
CA SER A 50 15.49 -13.18 20.71
C SER A 50 14.95 -12.77 19.33
N HIS A 51 14.93 -11.47 19.01
CA HIS A 51 14.29 -10.96 17.80
C HIS A 51 15.26 -10.83 16.61
N PRO A 52 14.92 -11.35 15.41
CA PRO A 52 15.78 -11.28 14.22
C PRO A 52 16.11 -9.86 13.75
N PHE A 53 15.23 -8.90 14.02
CA PHE A 53 15.45 -7.49 13.71
C PHE A 53 16.48 -6.84 14.64
N ASP A 54 16.40 -7.09 15.94
CA ASP A 54 17.35 -6.56 16.92
C ASP A 54 18.77 -7.09 16.65
N ARG A 55 18.88 -8.33 16.15
CA ARG A 55 20.15 -8.89 15.66
C ARG A 55 20.70 -8.12 14.47
N SER A 56 19.85 -7.68 13.55
CA SER A 56 20.29 -6.88 12.39
C SER A 56 20.83 -5.50 12.81
N ILE A 57 20.21 -4.87 13.82
CA ILE A 57 20.69 -3.60 14.40
C ILE A 57 22.02 -3.82 15.11
N ALA A 58 22.10 -4.85 15.95
CA ALA A 58 23.30 -5.16 16.71
C ALA A 58 24.49 -5.48 15.79
N LEU A 59 24.26 -6.18 14.67
CA LEU A 59 25.26 -6.43 13.64
C LEU A 59 25.84 -5.13 13.07
N VAL A 60 24.97 -4.16 12.74
CA VAL A 60 25.38 -2.84 12.24
C VAL A 60 26.18 -2.11 13.32
N LEU A 61 25.68 -2.03 14.54
CA LEU A 61 26.35 -1.34 15.65
C LEU A 61 27.73 -1.92 15.98
N GLN A 62 27.90 -3.25 15.88
CA GLN A 62 29.17 -3.94 16.10
C GLN A 62 30.24 -3.50 15.09
N MET A 63 29.87 -3.29 13.83
CA MET A 63 30.82 -2.86 12.79
C MET A 63 31.47 -1.51 13.10
N PHE A 64 30.76 -0.63 13.81
CA PHE A 64 31.26 0.66 14.28
C PHE A 64 32.00 0.57 15.63
N GLN A 65 31.79 -0.51 16.38
CA GLN A 65 32.44 -0.80 17.66
C GLN A 65 33.88 -1.29 17.46
N ASP A 66 34.11 -2.13 16.44
CA ASP A 66 35.45 -2.62 16.07
C ASP A 66 36.36 -1.54 15.45
N ALA A 67 35.96 -0.26 15.52
CA ALA A 67 36.63 0.93 14.97
C ALA A 67 36.96 0.83 13.47
N SER A 68 36.22 0.00 12.74
CA SER A 68 36.49 -0.28 11.32
C SER A 68 35.95 0.81 10.38
N LEU A 69 34.96 1.58 10.85
CA LEU A 69 34.20 2.58 10.10
C LEU A 69 33.93 3.83 10.96
N ASP A 70 33.91 5.00 10.33
CA ASP A 70 33.55 6.28 10.96
C ASP A 70 32.00 6.42 11.00
N PRO A 71 31.38 6.62 12.18
CA PRO A 71 29.94 6.79 12.30
C PRO A 71 29.37 8.06 11.63
N TRP A 72 30.19 9.10 11.45
CA TRP A 72 29.77 10.38 10.89
C TRP A 72 30.00 10.49 9.38
N ASN A 73 30.89 9.65 8.84
CA ASN A 73 31.22 9.60 7.42
C ASN A 73 31.50 8.17 6.97
N ILE A 74 30.41 7.46 6.65
CA ILE A 74 30.47 6.04 6.34
C ILE A 74 30.94 5.82 4.90
N ASP A 75 32.04 5.10 4.73
CA ASP A 75 32.41 4.51 3.43
C ASP A 75 31.44 3.36 3.11
N LEU A 76 30.40 3.67 2.32
CA LEU A 76 29.36 2.73 1.91
C LEU A 76 29.91 1.50 1.20
N LYS A 77 31.01 1.61 0.47
CA LYS A 77 31.60 0.47 -0.23
C LYS A 77 32.18 -0.51 0.77
N ARG A 78 33.02 -0.01 1.68
CA ARG A 78 33.62 -0.81 2.75
C ARG A 78 32.56 -1.36 3.71
N PHE A 79 31.52 -0.57 3.99
CA PHE A 79 30.37 -1.00 4.76
C PHE A 79 29.67 -2.20 4.12
N ILE A 80 29.33 -2.15 2.82
CA ILE A 80 28.67 -3.26 2.12
C ILE A 80 29.54 -4.53 2.12
N GLU A 81 30.86 -4.39 1.93
CA GLU A 81 31.79 -5.54 1.94
C GLU A 81 31.85 -6.20 3.33
N LEU A 82 32.03 -5.42 4.39
CA LEU A 82 32.07 -5.91 5.76
C LEU A 82 30.72 -6.46 6.23
N PHE A 83 29.62 -5.81 5.85
CA PHE A 83 28.27 -6.24 6.18
C PHE A 83 27.95 -7.59 5.53
N ASN A 84 28.32 -7.81 4.27
CA ASN A 84 28.13 -9.10 3.60
C ASN A 84 28.96 -10.22 4.24
N GLN A 85 30.19 -9.93 4.70
CA GLN A 85 31.01 -10.91 5.41
C GLN A 85 30.36 -11.31 6.74
N ARG A 86 29.94 -10.33 7.54
CA ARG A 86 29.28 -10.55 8.83
C ARG A 86 27.92 -11.23 8.70
N LEU A 87 27.17 -10.92 7.64
CA LEU A 87 25.89 -11.57 7.33
C LEU A 87 26.05 -13.05 6.97
N ALA A 88 27.18 -13.44 6.36
CA ALA A 88 27.44 -14.83 5.99
C ALA A 88 27.69 -15.73 7.22
N ASP A 89 28.28 -15.17 8.28
CA ASP A 89 28.63 -15.89 9.50
C ASP A 89 27.49 -15.92 10.53
N ALA A 90 26.42 -15.17 10.31
CA ALA A 90 25.38 -14.96 11.30
C ALA A 90 24.08 -15.73 10.97
N GLU A 91 23.50 -16.38 11.99
CA GLU A 91 22.29 -17.19 11.89
C GLU A 91 21.04 -16.45 12.40
N ASP A 92 19.90 -16.69 11.75
CA ASP A 92 18.57 -16.20 12.16
C ASP A 92 18.49 -14.65 12.23
N ILE A 93 18.85 -14.04 11.10
CA ILE A 93 18.73 -12.59 10.82
C ILE A 93 17.53 -12.33 9.90
N ASP A 94 16.90 -11.16 10.07
CA ASP A 94 15.90 -10.62 9.14
C ASP A 94 16.50 -10.25 7.75
N LEU A 95 16.68 -11.27 6.91
CA LEU A 95 17.21 -11.14 5.54
C LEU A 95 16.43 -10.12 4.67
N PRO A 96 15.08 -10.09 4.67
CA PRO A 96 14.32 -9.05 3.96
C PRO A 96 14.74 -7.62 4.31
N THR A 97 14.90 -7.34 5.61
CA THR A 97 15.26 -6.01 6.10
C THR A 97 16.73 -5.67 5.79
N CYS A 98 17.65 -6.63 5.97
CA CYS A 98 19.06 -6.47 5.58
C CYS A 98 19.24 -6.25 4.06
N GLY A 99 18.46 -6.95 3.24
CA GLY A 99 18.47 -6.79 1.79
C GLY A 99 18.01 -5.40 1.34
N ARG A 100 17.06 -4.80 2.06
CA ARG A 100 16.66 -3.40 1.82
C ARG A 100 17.73 -2.41 2.26
N LEU A 101 18.38 -2.63 3.40
CA LEU A 101 19.51 -1.81 3.85
C LEU A 101 20.63 -1.79 2.80
N LEU A 102 20.99 -2.96 2.25
CA LEU A 102 21.95 -3.06 1.14
C LEU A 102 21.50 -2.27 -0.10
N ARG A 103 20.22 -2.37 -0.46
CA ARG A 103 19.65 -1.63 -1.59
C ARG A 103 19.69 -0.12 -1.36
N MET A 104 19.40 0.36 -0.15
CA MET A 104 19.44 1.79 0.18
C MET A 104 20.87 2.33 0.18
N ALA A 105 21.81 1.60 0.79
CA ALA A 105 23.23 1.93 0.73
C ALA A 105 23.71 2.04 -0.74
N TRP A 106 23.27 1.11 -1.59
CA TRP A 106 23.54 1.18 -3.03
C TRP A 106 22.88 2.37 -3.73
N GLN A 107 21.61 2.69 -3.41
CA GLN A 107 20.90 3.84 -3.97
C GLN A 107 21.59 5.17 -3.62
N ILE A 108 22.05 5.33 -2.38
CA ILE A 108 22.76 6.52 -1.94
C ILE A 108 24.11 6.63 -2.66
N LEU A 109 24.87 5.53 -2.73
CA LEU A 109 26.15 5.48 -3.46
C LEU A 109 25.96 5.80 -4.95
N HIS A 110 24.92 5.23 -5.59
CA HIS A 110 24.61 5.48 -6.99
C HIS A 110 24.13 6.92 -7.22
N GLY A 111 23.33 7.47 -6.30
CA GLY A 111 22.90 8.87 -6.35
C GLY A 111 24.06 9.85 -6.17
N GLN A 112 25.01 9.55 -5.29
CA GLN A 112 26.25 10.33 -5.15
C GLN A 112 27.06 10.29 -6.46
N ALA A 113 27.21 9.12 -7.09
CA ALA A 113 27.90 8.99 -8.37
C ALA A 113 27.18 9.73 -9.51
N ALA A 114 25.85 9.67 -9.56
CA ALA A 114 25.04 10.37 -10.55
C ALA A 114 25.16 11.90 -10.40
N ASN A 115 25.12 12.42 -9.17
CA ASN A 115 25.33 13.85 -8.89
C ASN A 115 26.75 14.30 -9.26
N LEU A 116 27.77 13.45 -9.07
CA LEU A 116 29.14 13.73 -9.50
C LEU A 116 29.27 13.75 -11.03
N LEU A 117 28.59 12.84 -11.73
CA LEU A 117 28.54 12.79 -13.18
C LEU A 117 27.84 14.02 -13.76
N GLU A 118 26.65 14.36 -13.25
CA GLU A 118 25.89 15.54 -13.66
C GLU A 118 26.70 16.83 -13.45
N ARG A 119 27.43 16.94 -12.33
CA ARG A 119 28.36 18.06 -12.12
C ARG A 119 29.52 18.07 -13.09
N ALA A 120 30.08 16.92 -13.44
CA ALA A 120 31.15 16.84 -14.43
C ALA A 120 30.66 17.25 -15.83
N GLU A 121 29.47 16.79 -16.22
CA GLU A 121 28.82 17.15 -17.47
C GLU A 121 28.46 18.64 -17.52
N ASN A 122 27.94 19.20 -16.42
CA ASN A 122 27.62 20.62 -16.32
C ASN A 122 28.89 21.51 -16.24
N ALA A 123 29.99 21.03 -15.68
CA ALA A 123 31.26 21.76 -15.65
C ALA A 123 31.87 21.93 -17.04
N ASP A 124 31.59 21.02 -17.97
CA ASP A 124 31.95 21.16 -19.40
C ASP A 124 30.98 22.11 -20.14
N GLN A 125 29.74 22.24 -19.68
CA GLN A 125 28.72 23.14 -20.25
C GLN A 125 28.85 24.60 -19.78
N GLU A 126 29.29 24.86 -18.54
CA GLU A 126 29.53 26.22 -18.02
C GLU A 126 30.66 26.98 -18.74
N ILE A 127 31.42 26.32 -19.64
CA ILE A 127 32.42 26.96 -20.49
C ILE A 127 31.79 27.65 -21.71
N ASP A 128 30.53 27.34 -22.05
CA ASP A 128 29.85 27.84 -23.26
C ASP A 128 28.91 29.04 -23.01
N ASP A 129 28.73 29.45 -21.75
CA ASP A 129 28.00 30.68 -21.41
C ASP A 129 28.89 31.90 -21.65
N GLU A 130 28.80 32.38 -22.89
CA GLU A 130 29.08 33.77 -23.27
C GLU A 130 30.52 34.22 -22.97
N TRP A 131 31.46 33.76 -23.82
CA TRP A 131 32.54 34.66 -24.25
C TRP A 131 31.87 35.87 -24.90
N ASN A 132 31.47 36.83 -24.06
CA ASN A 132 30.89 38.08 -24.47
C ASN A 132 31.96 38.74 -25.34
N TYR A 133 31.81 38.63 -26.66
CA TYR A 133 32.73 39.17 -27.62
C TYR A 133 32.65 40.69 -27.50
N VAL A 134 33.46 41.25 -26.61
CA VAL A 134 33.72 42.67 -26.54
C VAL A 134 34.63 42.98 -27.73
N PRO A 135 34.25 43.85 -28.68
CA PRO A 135 35.10 44.21 -29.79
C PRO A 135 36.46 44.71 -29.30
N SER A 136 37.51 43.94 -29.60
CA SER A 136 38.88 44.02 -29.07
C SER A 136 39.71 45.26 -29.43
N TRP A 137 39.09 46.41 -29.71
CA TRP A 137 39.80 47.62 -30.17
C TRP A 137 39.87 48.75 -29.13
N GLN A 138 39.50 48.50 -27.87
CA GLN A 138 39.67 49.46 -26.76
C GLN A 138 40.15 48.84 -25.44
N THR A 139 40.69 47.63 -25.44
CA THR A 139 41.39 47.11 -24.27
C THR A 139 42.85 47.56 -24.37
N GLU A 140 43.23 48.60 -23.65
CA GLU A 140 44.63 48.85 -23.34
C GLU A 140 45.13 47.63 -22.57
N PHE A 141 45.83 46.72 -23.24
CA PHE A 141 46.48 45.60 -22.56
C PHE A 141 47.39 46.18 -21.49
N CYS A 142 47.21 45.75 -20.24
CA CYS A 142 48.17 46.06 -19.21
C CYS A 142 49.50 45.38 -19.60
N ASP A 143 50.64 46.06 -19.48
CA ASP A 143 51.95 45.48 -19.75
C ASP A 143 52.19 44.20 -18.93
N ASP A 144 51.59 44.09 -17.74
CA ASP A 144 51.64 42.90 -16.90
C ASP A 144 50.89 41.70 -17.52
N ASP A 145 49.77 41.93 -18.19
CA ASP A 145 49.01 40.85 -18.86
C ASP A 145 49.72 40.36 -20.12
N PHE A 146 50.36 41.29 -20.85
CA PHE A 146 51.19 40.97 -22.01
C PHE A 146 52.44 40.18 -21.62
N THR A 147 53.10 40.56 -20.52
CA THR A 147 54.27 39.83 -20.02
C THR A 147 53.90 38.46 -19.46
N PHE A 148 52.76 38.32 -18.80
CA PHE A 148 52.26 37.02 -18.35
C PHE A 148 51.97 36.06 -19.53
N THR A 149 51.23 36.51 -20.54
CA THR A 149 50.92 35.65 -21.70
C THR A 149 52.17 35.28 -22.49
N ASN A 150 53.13 36.20 -22.63
CA ASN A 150 54.37 35.93 -23.35
C ASN A 150 55.32 35.00 -22.58
N THR A 151 55.38 35.08 -21.24
CA THR A 151 56.16 34.14 -20.40
C THR A 151 55.55 32.73 -20.40
N VAL A 152 54.22 32.62 -20.48
CA VAL A 152 53.52 31.34 -20.68
C VAL A 152 53.81 30.77 -22.08
N LEU A 153 53.72 31.58 -23.14
CA LEU A 153 53.98 31.16 -24.53
C LEU A 153 55.44 30.81 -24.78
N ALA A 154 56.38 31.50 -24.13
CA ALA A 154 57.81 31.20 -24.19
C ALA A 154 58.19 29.95 -23.36
N GLY A 155 57.25 29.40 -22.58
CA GLY A 155 57.46 28.22 -21.74
C GLY A 155 58.24 28.48 -20.45
N GLU A 156 58.51 29.74 -20.12
CA GLU A 156 59.29 30.13 -18.92
C GLU A 156 58.47 29.97 -17.62
N ALA A 157 57.13 29.96 -17.72
CA ALA A 157 56.22 29.74 -16.59
C ALA A 157 55.76 28.27 -16.43
N ALA A 158 56.37 27.31 -17.15
CA ALA A 158 55.95 25.90 -17.17
C ALA A 158 55.90 25.25 -15.77
N ASP A 159 56.79 25.66 -14.86
CA ASP A 159 56.90 25.07 -13.52
C ASP A 159 55.85 25.60 -12.53
N THR A 160 55.31 26.81 -12.75
CA THR A 160 54.34 27.47 -11.85
C THR A 160 52.90 27.33 -12.32
N LEU A 161 52.68 27.08 -13.61
CA LEU A 161 51.36 26.89 -14.22
C LEU A 161 50.52 25.77 -13.56
N PRO A 162 51.06 24.57 -13.26
CA PRO A 162 50.27 23.49 -12.65
C PRO A 162 49.68 23.89 -11.30
N ALA A 163 50.41 24.64 -10.47
CA ALA A 163 49.95 25.12 -9.17
C ALA A 163 48.93 26.27 -9.28
N LEU A 164 48.98 27.05 -10.37
CA LEU A 164 48.06 28.17 -10.63
C LEU A 164 46.67 27.68 -11.08
N PHE A 165 46.62 26.54 -11.77
CA PHE A 165 45.38 25.85 -12.14
C PHE A 165 44.84 24.88 -11.08
N ASP A 166 45.62 24.61 -10.03
CA ASP A 166 45.20 23.80 -8.87
C ASP A 166 44.22 24.55 -7.94
N GLY A 167 43.89 25.81 -8.27
CA GLY A 167 42.96 26.67 -7.53
C GLY A 167 41.47 26.29 -7.60
N ARG A 168 41.08 25.20 -8.27
CA ARG A 168 39.72 24.67 -8.10
C ARG A 168 39.72 23.81 -6.83
N ILE A 169 39.32 24.42 -5.72
CA ILE A 169 38.89 23.71 -4.51
C ILE A 169 37.84 22.67 -4.95
N LYS A 170 38.28 21.44 -5.17
CA LYS A 170 37.40 20.29 -5.33
C LYS A 170 36.76 20.10 -3.95
N ARG A 171 35.57 20.65 -3.77
CA ARG A 171 34.74 20.26 -2.63
C ARG A 171 34.46 18.79 -2.83
N ASP A 172 34.96 17.95 -1.92
CA ASP A 172 34.68 16.53 -1.97
C ASP A 172 33.15 16.36 -1.91
N GLY A 173 32.60 15.82 -2.98
CA GLY A 173 31.20 16.00 -3.31
C GLY A 173 30.33 14.94 -2.65
N GLY A 174 29.59 15.34 -1.61
CA GLY A 174 28.49 14.56 -1.05
C GLY A 174 28.25 14.90 0.42
N ARG A 175 26.99 15.00 0.86
CA ARG A 175 26.70 14.95 2.29
C ARG A 175 27.17 13.57 2.80
N PRO A 176 28.01 13.50 3.85
CA PRO A 176 28.43 12.22 4.40
C PRO A 176 27.21 11.48 4.94
N VAL A 177 27.14 10.17 4.69
CA VAL A 177 26.09 9.31 5.24
C VAL A 177 26.46 8.99 6.68
N THR A 178 25.52 9.21 7.60
CA THR A 178 25.74 8.97 9.02
C THR A 178 25.12 7.64 9.46
N LEU A 179 25.59 7.12 10.60
CA LEU A 179 25.04 5.92 11.23
C LEU A 179 23.56 6.10 11.57
N ALA A 180 23.18 7.29 12.04
CA ALA A 180 21.79 7.67 12.31
C ALA A 180 20.89 7.51 11.07
N GLU A 181 21.38 7.91 9.89
CA GLU A 181 20.66 7.74 8.63
C GLU A 181 20.50 6.26 8.27
N LEU A 182 21.56 5.44 8.43
CA LEU A 182 21.47 4.00 8.17
C LEU A 182 20.49 3.28 9.13
N LEU A 183 20.52 3.60 10.42
CA LEU A 183 19.63 3.02 11.42
C LEU A 183 18.17 3.47 11.23
N SER A 184 17.95 4.73 10.84
CA SER A 184 16.62 5.23 10.48
C SER A 184 16.07 4.52 9.25
N CYS A 185 16.89 4.35 8.22
CA CYS A 185 16.53 3.61 7.02
C CYS A 185 16.23 2.13 7.33
N LEU A 186 17.01 1.51 8.23
CA LEU A 186 16.77 0.14 8.67
C LEU A 186 15.41 -0.02 9.34
N SER A 187 15.00 0.95 10.17
CA SER A 187 13.66 1.01 10.79
C SER A 187 12.55 1.08 9.75
N GLU A 188 12.66 2.03 8.81
CA GLU A 188 11.66 2.22 7.74
C GLU A 188 11.53 0.96 6.86
N ALA A 189 12.64 0.28 6.59
CA ALA A 189 12.65 -0.97 5.84
C ALA A 189 11.92 -2.11 6.57
N HIS A 190 12.05 -2.18 7.89
CA HIS A 190 11.37 -3.16 8.73
C HIS A 190 9.86 -2.91 8.77
N GLU A 191 9.43 -1.68 9.06
CA GLU A 191 8.02 -1.28 9.05
C GLU A 191 7.33 -1.63 7.74
N ASP A 192 7.97 -1.30 6.62
CA ASP A 192 7.46 -1.63 5.29
C ASP A 192 7.37 -3.15 5.04
N ALA A 193 8.28 -3.94 5.62
CA ALA A 193 8.26 -5.39 5.49
C ALA A 193 7.10 -5.99 6.30
N GLU A 194 6.90 -5.54 7.53
CA GLU A 194 5.77 -5.93 8.36
C GLU A 194 4.43 -5.56 7.71
N GLU A 195 4.33 -4.34 7.17
CA GLU A 195 3.11 -3.89 6.51
C GLU A 195 2.78 -4.74 5.29
N ARG A 196 3.80 -5.21 4.54
CA ARG A 196 3.59 -6.13 3.42
C ARG A 196 3.08 -7.50 3.88
N ILE A 197 3.65 -8.06 4.95
CA ILE A 197 3.20 -9.32 5.53
C ILE A 197 1.72 -9.21 5.93
N LEU A 198 1.35 -8.09 6.57
CA LEU A 198 -0.04 -7.83 6.96
C LEU A 198 -0.97 -7.71 5.74
N ARG A 199 -0.55 -6.98 4.70
CA ARG A 199 -1.30 -6.86 3.45
C ARG A 199 -1.47 -8.18 2.73
N GLU A 200 -0.47 -9.05 2.72
CA GLU A 200 -0.54 -10.38 2.10
C GLU A 200 -1.48 -11.30 2.87
N ALA A 201 -1.41 -11.29 4.20
CA ALA A 201 -2.34 -12.02 5.05
C ALA A 201 -3.80 -11.56 4.84
N SER A 202 -4.02 -10.24 4.72
CA SER A 202 -5.32 -9.67 4.39
C SER A 202 -5.80 -10.11 3.00
N ARG A 203 -4.93 -10.05 1.98
CA ARG A 203 -5.25 -10.53 0.62
C ARG A 203 -5.65 -12.00 0.59
N ALA A 204 -4.95 -12.86 1.35
CA ALA A 204 -5.29 -14.28 1.45
C ALA A 204 -6.67 -14.51 2.09
N LYS A 205 -7.00 -13.78 3.17
CA LYS A 205 -8.32 -13.84 3.81
C LYS A 205 -9.42 -13.38 2.85
N HIS A 206 -9.24 -12.22 2.22
CA HIS A 206 -10.21 -11.69 1.26
C HIS A 206 -10.41 -12.62 0.06
N ALA A 207 -9.36 -13.32 -0.41
CA ALA A 207 -9.50 -14.30 -1.48
C ALA A 207 -10.42 -15.47 -1.08
N LEU A 208 -10.31 -15.97 0.16
CA LEU A 208 -11.18 -17.00 0.69
C LEU A 208 -12.62 -16.51 0.85
N ASP A 209 -12.81 -15.28 1.33
CA ASP A 209 -14.14 -14.67 1.49
C ASP A 209 -14.82 -14.44 0.13
N VAL A 210 -14.08 -13.99 -0.88
CA VAL A 210 -14.60 -13.85 -2.24
C VAL A 210 -14.97 -15.21 -2.84
N GLN A 211 -14.15 -16.24 -2.60
CA GLN A 211 -14.44 -17.58 -3.10
C GLN A 211 -15.72 -18.16 -2.49
N SER A 212 -15.94 -17.96 -1.18
CA SER A 212 -17.17 -18.40 -0.51
C SER A 212 -18.39 -17.60 -0.99
N ALA A 213 -18.25 -16.28 -1.19
CA ALA A 213 -19.30 -15.45 -1.76
C ALA A 213 -19.69 -15.88 -3.18
N ILE A 214 -18.72 -16.18 -4.06
CA ILE A 214 -18.97 -16.68 -5.43
C ILE A 214 -19.66 -18.05 -5.39
N ALA A 215 -19.27 -18.94 -4.48
CA ALA A 215 -19.90 -20.25 -4.33
C ALA A 215 -21.39 -20.10 -3.94
N ASN A 216 -21.70 -19.18 -3.03
CA ASN A 216 -23.08 -18.88 -2.63
C ASN A 216 -23.89 -18.28 -3.79
N VAL A 217 -23.31 -17.37 -4.58
CA VAL A 217 -23.97 -16.80 -5.76
C VAL A 217 -24.27 -17.87 -6.81
N LYS A 218 -23.33 -18.79 -7.06
CA LYS A 218 -23.55 -19.89 -8.01
C LYS A 218 -24.66 -20.85 -7.58
N GLY A 219 -24.86 -21.02 -6.27
CA GLY A 219 -25.98 -21.78 -5.71
C GLY A 219 -27.34 -21.13 -5.98
N ARG A 220 -27.44 -19.80 -5.81
CA ARG A 220 -28.70 -19.05 -6.00
C ARG A 220 -29.11 -18.89 -7.46
N VAL A 221 -28.16 -18.78 -8.40
CA VAL A 221 -28.47 -18.61 -9.85
C VAL A 221 -29.13 -19.85 -10.48
N HIS A 222 -28.98 -21.05 -9.91
CA HIS A 222 -29.66 -22.26 -10.42
C HIS A 222 -31.09 -22.44 -9.87
N GLN A 223 -31.60 -21.53 -9.02
CA GLN A 223 -32.94 -21.63 -8.43
C GLN A 223 -33.95 -20.55 -8.89
N GLU A 224 -33.55 -19.49 -9.60
CA GLU A 224 -34.48 -18.45 -10.09
C GLU A 224 -35.28 -18.92 -11.32
N ASN A 225 -36.26 -19.80 -11.11
CA ASN A 225 -37.31 -20.06 -12.11
C ASN A 225 -38.49 -19.12 -11.85
N LEU A 226 -38.36 -17.89 -12.33
CA LEU A 226 -39.32 -16.80 -12.13
C LEU A 226 -40.77 -17.21 -12.43
N GLU A 227 -41.00 -18.04 -13.45
CA GLU A 227 -42.35 -18.49 -13.81
C GLU A 227 -42.95 -19.46 -12.77
N GLU A 228 -42.10 -20.26 -12.13
CA GLU A 228 -42.51 -21.14 -11.02
C GLU A 228 -42.81 -20.33 -9.77
N GLU A 229 -41.98 -19.33 -9.46
CA GLU A 229 -42.18 -18.40 -8.35
C GLU A 229 -43.50 -17.61 -8.48
N ILE A 230 -43.81 -17.14 -9.70
CA ILE A 230 -45.10 -16.49 -10.00
C ILE A 230 -46.28 -17.44 -9.75
N ARG A 231 -46.15 -18.73 -10.11
CA ARG A 231 -47.20 -19.73 -9.83
C ARG A 231 -47.34 -20.03 -8.34
N GLN A 232 -46.23 -20.18 -7.63
CA GLN A 232 -46.22 -20.44 -6.18
C GLN A 232 -46.86 -19.29 -5.41
N THR A 233 -46.53 -18.05 -5.76
CA THR A 233 -47.09 -16.86 -5.13
C THR A 233 -48.59 -16.70 -5.41
N TRP A 234 -49.05 -17.04 -6.61
CA TRP A 234 -50.49 -17.10 -6.91
C TRP A 234 -51.22 -18.18 -6.10
N ASN A 235 -50.63 -19.37 -5.97
CA ASN A 235 -51.19 -20.44 -5.12
C ASN A 235 -51.27 -20.00 -3.65
N ALA A 236 -50.22 -19.36 -3.13
CA ALA A 236 -50.19 -18.82 -1.77
C ALA A 236 -51.31 -17.78 -1.53
N ILE A 237 -51.59 -16.91 -2.50
CA ILE A 237 -52.71 -15.95 -2.42
C ILE A 237 -54.05 -16.69 -2.29
N ARG A 238 -54.24 -17.79 -3.04
CA ARG A 238 -55.48 -18.59 -3.00
C ARG A 238 -55.64 -19.42 -1.75
N GLU A 239 -54.55 -19.94 -1.20
CA GLU A 239 -54.55 -20.62 0.09
C GLU A 239 -54.98 -19.67 1.22
N LEU A 240 -54.44 -18.44 1.21
CA LEU A 240 -54.78 -17.41 2.19
C LEU A 240 -56.18 -16.84 2.01
N SER A 241 -56.72 -16.84 0.78
CA SER A 241 -58.05 -16.32 0.47
C SER A 241 -58.82 -17.20 -0.52
N PRO A 242 -59.38 -18.34 -0.05
CA PRO A 242 -60.19 -19.23 -0.88
C PRO A 242 -61.49 -18.57 -1.38
N SER A 243 -61.94 -17.50 -0.72
CA SER A 243 -63.15 -16.75 -1.05
C SER A 243 -62.92 -15.60 -2.04
N GLY A 244 -61.67 -15.31 -2.42
CA GLY A 244 -61.32 -14.21 -3.33
C GLY A 244 -61.33 -12.82 -2.69
N GLY A 245 -61.25 -12.75 -1.35
CA GLY A 245 -61.02 -11.50 -0.61
C GLY A 245 -59.58 -10.99 -0.75
N PRO A 246 -59.32 -9.71 -0.40
CA PRO A 246 -57.99 -9.11 -0.44
C PRO A 246 -57.06 -9.69 0.63
N VAL A 247 -55.80 -9.90 0.28
CA VAL A 247 -54.71 -10.43 1.13
C VAL A 247 -53.57 -9.43 1.15
N THR A 248 -52.84 -9.28 2.26
CA THR A 248 -51.67 -8.39 2.30
C THR A 248 -50.41 -9.06 1.73
N VAL A 249 -49.54 -8.29 1.08
CA VAL A 249 -48.24 -8.80 0.56
C VAL A 249 -47.41 -9.40 1.70
N VAL A 250 -47.47 -8.82 2.89
CA VAL A 250 -46.79 -9.35 4.09
C VAL A 250 -47.29 -10.74 4.47
N ALA A 251 -48.60 -11.00 4.37
CA ALA A 251 -49.15 -12.33 4.64
C ALA A 251 -48.70 -13.36 3.59
N VAL A 252 -48.63 -12.95 2.31
CA VAL A 252 -48.11 -13.80 1.23
C VAL A 252 -46.63 -14.09 1.44
N ALA A 253 -45.81 -13.10 1.80
CA ALA A 253 -44.39 -13.29 2.09
C ALA A 253 -44.15 -14.27 3.24
N LYS A 254 -44.94 -14.19 4.32
CA LYS A 254 -44.88 -15.14 5.44
C LYS A 254 -45.29 -16.56 5.05
N GLN A 255 -46.23 -16.69 4.10
CA GLN A 255 -46.63 -18.00 3.58
C GLN A 255 -45.51 -18.62 2.72
N LEU A 256 -44.76 -17.81 1.97
CA LEU A 256 -43.61 -18.28 1.20
C LEU A 256 -42.42 -18.62 2.11
N GLU A 257 -42.22 -17.85 3.18
CA GLU A 257 -41.22 -18.13 4.21
C GLU A 257 -41.47 -19.50 4.85
N SER A 258 -42.71 -19.80 5.26
CA SER A 258 -43.04 -21.11 5.85
C SER A 258 -42.83 -22.25 4.86
N GLN A 259 -43.17 -22.06 3.59
CA GLN A 259 -42.90 -23.03 2.52
C GLN A 259 -41.39 -23.23 2.28
N GLY A 260 -40.58 -22.18 2.37
CA GLY A 260 -39.12 -22.25 2.27
C GLY A 260 -38.49 -23.01 3.44
N ILE A 261 -38.98 -22.78 4.67
CA ILE A 261 -38.55 -23.52 5.87
C ILE A 261 -38.89 -25.01 5.72
N ASP A 262 -40.10 -25.34 5.25
CA ASP A 262 -40.52 -26.72 4.99
C ASP A 262 -39.69 -27.39 3.89
N ALA A 263 -39.18 -26.62 2.92
CA ALA A 263 -38.25 -27.08 1.89
C ALA A 263 -36.79 -27.25 2.40
N GLY A 264 -36.52 -26.93 3.67
CA GLY A 264 -35.23 -27.11 4.34
C GLY A 264 -34.30 -25.90 4.29
N TRP A 265 -34.81 -24.70 3.99
CA TRP A 265 -34.01 -23.48 4.01
C TRP A 265 -33.76 -23.00 5.43
N ASN A 266 -32.66 -22.26 5.61
CA ASN A 266 -32.36 -21.57 6.86
C ASN A 266 -33.40 -20.46 7.10
N PRO A 267 -33.94 -20.27 8.33
CA PRO A 267 -34.95 -19.25 8.62
C PRO A 267 -34.63 -17.84 8.11
N GLU A 268 -33.39 -17.37 8.29
CA GLU A 268 -33.00 -16.02 7.83
C GLU A 268 -33.00 -15.91 6.30
N ASP A 269 -32.60 -16.97 5.60
CA ASP A 269 -32.60 -16.99 4.13
C ASP A 269 -34.04 -17.10 3.59
N ALA A 270 -34.90 -17.86 4.27
CA ALA A 270 -36.31 -18.03 3.91
C ALA A 270 -37.13 -16.75 4.09
N GLU A 271 -36.88 -15.97 5.14
CA GLU A 271 -37.52 -14.67 5.35
C GLU A 271 -37.13 -13.68 4.23
N ALA A 272 -35.83 -13.59 3.94
CA ALA A 272 -35.31 -12.69 2.91
C ALA A 272 -35.84 -13.07 1.51
N GLU A 273 -35.81 -14.36 1.15
CA GLU A 273 -36.35 -14.83 -0.13
C GLU A 273 -37.86 -14.70 -0.22
N GLY A 274 -38.62 -15.10 0.80
CA GLY A 274 -40.08 -14.98 0.82
C GLY A 274 -40.54 -13.54 0.62
N GLY A 275 -39.83 -12.57 1.22
CA GLY A 275 -40.07 -11.14 1.00
C GLY A 275 -39.80 -10.69 -0.45
N ILE A 276 -38.64 -11.05 -1.00
CA ILE A 276 -38.24 -10.65 -2.37
C ILE A 276 -39.15 -11.32 -3.42
N VAL A 277 -39.28 -12.65 -3.36
CA VAL A 277 -40.08 -13.44 -4.30
C VAL A 277 -41.55 -13.04 -4.22
N GLY A 278 -42.10 -12.86 -3.01
CA GLY A 278 -43.47 -12.43 -2.80
C GLY A 278 -43.76 -11.05 -3.41
N PHE A 279 -42.86 -10.09 -3.22
CA PHE A 279 -43.02 -8.74 -3.76
C PHE A 279 -42.84 -8.69 -5.27
N VAL A 280 -41.75 -9.27 -5.80
CA VAL A 280 -41.46 -9.28 -7.24
C VAL A 280 -42.53 -10.02 -8.01
N SER A 281 -42.95 -11.20 -7.54
CA SER A 281 -44.00 -11.97 -8.20
C SER A 281 -45.37 -11.29 -8.12
N ALA A 282 -45.69 -10.59 -7.03
CA ALA A 282 -46.90 -9.78 -6.94
C ALA A 282 -46.96 -8.68 -8.01
N LEU A 283 -45.82 -8.03 -8.30
CA LEU A 283 -45.72 -7.07 -9.40
C LEU A 283 -45.93 -7.73 -10.77
N PHE A 284 -45.40 -8.93 -10.99
CA PHE A 284 -45.63 -9.65 -12.24
C PHE A 284 -47.08 -10.13 -12.39
N LEU A 285 -47.70 -10.65 -11.33
CA LEU A 285 -49.10 -11.06 -11.32
C LEU A 285 -50.03 -9.89 -11.62
N THR A 286 -49.74 -8.71 -11.06
CA THR A 286 -50.54 -7.51 -11.29
C THR A 286 -50.33 -6.95 -12.70
N HIS A 287 -49.08 -6.88 -13.17
CA HIS A 287 -48.75 -6.44 -14.53
C HIS A 287 -49.41 -7.34 -15.59
N ARG A 288 -49.42 -8.66 -15.37
CA ARG A 288 -50.06 -9.62 -16.28
C ARG A 288 -51.59 -9.70 -16.09
N GLY A 289 -52.17 -9.04 -15.08
CA GLY A 289 -53.63 -8.99 -14.89
C GLY A 289 -54.26 -10.19 -14.17
N TYR A 290 -53.46 -10.99 -13.45
CA TYR A 290 -53.97 -12.05 -12.57
C TYR A 290 -54.58 -11.47 -11.30
N THR A 291 -53.95 -10.42 -10.76
CA THR A 291 -54.35 -9.80 -9.48
C THR A 291 -54.45 -8.27 -9.62
N ASP A 292 -55.22 -7.65 -8.73
CA ASP A 292 -55.15 -6.20 -8.48
C ASP A 292 -54.30 -5.91 -7.25
N ILE A 293 -53.62 -4.76 -7.27
CA ILE A 293 -52.81 -4.24 -6.16
C ILE A 293 -53.23 -2.83 -5.79
N TRP A 294 -53.36 -2.57 -4.50
CA TRP A 294 -53.59 -1.22 -3.99
C TRP A 294 -53.03 -1.06 -2.57
N GLN A 295 -52.80 0.19 -2.18
CA GLN A 295 -52.37 0.56 -0.84
C GLN A 295 -53.34 1.60 -0.29
N VAL A 296 -53.78 1.43 0.96
CA VAL A 296 -54.78 2.33 1.57
C VAL A 296 -54.13 3.62 2.08
N GLU A 297 -53.00 3.53 2.78
CA GLU A 297 -52.27 4.68 3.33
C GLU A 297 -50.88 4.75 2.69
N TYR A 298 -50.62 5.75 1.85
CA TYR A 298 -49.30 5.96 1.25
C TYR A 298 -48.43 6.86 2.14
N PRO A 299 -47.12 6.56 2.34
CA PRO A 299 -46.36 5.40 1.84
C PRO A 299 -46.30 4.19 2.80
N ASN A 300 -46.80 4.33 4.03
CA ASN A 300 -46.51 3.40 5.14
C ASN A 300 -47.61 2.36 5.45
N GLY A 301 -48.66 2.26 4.62
CA GLY A 301 -49.78 1.34 4.83
C GLY A 301 -49.57 -0.02 4.18
N ASP A 302 -50.43 -0.98 4.54
CA ASP A 302 -50.37 -2.31 3.97
C ASP A 302 -50.72 -2.31 2.48
N ILE A 303 -49.97 -3.10 1.72
CA ILE A 303 -50.22 -3.37 0.30
C ILE A 303 -51.12 -4.60 0.20
N PHE A 304 -52.25 -4.45 -0.47
CA PHE A 304 -53.24 -5.49 -0.67
C PHE A 304 -53.17 -6.04 -2.09
N LEU A 305 -53.39 -7.35 -2.20
CA LEU A 305 -53.50 -8.13 -3.42
C LEU A 305 -54.86 -8.83 -3.46
N GLN A 306 -55.53 -8.82 -4.60
CA GLN A 306 -56.78 -9.55 -4.81
C GLN A 306 -56.79 -10.29 -6.14
N ASP A 307 -57.21 -11.55 -6.12
CA ASP A 307 -57.39 -12.37 -7.33
C ASP A 307 -58.59 -11.86 -8.15
N LYS A 308 -58.35 -11.53 -9.43
CA LYS A 308 -59.39 -11.10 -10.37
C LYS A 308 -60.24 -12.27 -10.88
N TRP A 309 -59.76 -13.49 -10.74
CA TRP A 309 -60.31 -14.67 -11.40
C TRP A 309 -60.73 -15.79 -10.42
N PRO A 310 -61.52 -15.49 -9.37
CA PRO A 310 -61.85 -16.47 -8.32
C PRO A 310 -62.68 -17.67 -8.81
N LYS A 311 -63.25 -17.58 -10.02
CA LYS A 311 -64.09 -18.65 -10.62
C LYS A 311 -63.28 -19.67 -11.42
N MET A 312 -62.05 -19.34 -11.83
CA MET A 312 -61.18 -20.27 -12.58
C MET A 312 -60.32 -21.07 -11.61
N ALA A 313 -60.14 -22.37 -11.87
CA ALA A 313 -59.46 -23.27 -10.92
C ALA A 313 -57.93 -23.37 -11.11
N SER A 314 -57.41 -23.05 -12.31
CA SER A 314 -55.99 -23.25 -12.65
C SER A 314 -55.34 -21.97 -13.15
N PHE A 315 -54.08 -21.75 -12.79
CA PHE A 315 -53.23 -20.67 -13.28
C PHE A 315 -53.16 -20.68 -14.82
N ASP A 316 -52.91 -21.85 -15.42
CA ASP A 316 -52.76 -22.00 -16.88
C ASP A 316 -54.05 -21.65 -17.64
N ALA A 317 -55.21 -21.91 -17.04
CA ALA A 317 -56.51 -21.56 -17.62
C ALA A 317 -56.70 -20.04 -17.68
N ILE A 318 -56.23 -19.33 -16.64
CA ILE A 318 -56.24 -17.87 -16.59
C ILE A 318 -55.23 -17.31 -17.59
N THR A 319 -54.04 -17.90 -17.70
CA THR A 319 -53.03 -17.52 -18.69
C THR A 319 -53.58 -17.60 -20.11
N ALA A 320 -54.32 -18.66 -20.45
CA ALA A 320 -54.92 -18.82 -21.77
C ALA A 320 -56.03 -17.79 -22.07
N GLU A 321 -56.73 -17.29 -21.05
CA GLU A 321 -57.77 -16.26 -21.21
C GLU A 321 -57.20 -14.84 -21.30
N ILE A 322 -56.14 -14.55 -20.53
CA ILE A 322 -55.46 -13.24 -20.53
C ILE A 322 -54.58 -13.06 -21.77
N THR A 323 -53.92 -14.13 -22.21
CA THR A 323 -53.06 -14.17 -23.40
C THR A 323 -53.64 -15.19 -24.37
N PRO A 324 -54.67 -14.83 -25.16
CA PRO A 324 -55.10 -15.70 -26.25
C PRO A 324 -53.93 -15.83 -27.22
N GLU A 325 -53.48 -17.07 -27.47
CA GLU A 325 -52.50 -17.32 -28.52
C GLU A 325 -52.99 -16.67 -29.81
N VAL A 326 -52.23 -15.70 -30.33
CA VAL A 326 -52.45 -15.18 -31.67
C VAL A 326 -52.16 -16.35 -32.60
N SER A 327 -53.21 -17.02 -33.08
CA SER A 327 -53.11 -18.01 -34.13
C SER A 327 -52.38 -17.37 -35.32
N ALA A 328 -51.16 -17.82 -35.59
CA ALA A 328 -50.46 -17.55 -36.83
C ALA A 328 -51.11 -18.33 -38.00
#